data_AF-A0A1B7NMY1-F1
#
_entry.id   AF-A0A1B7NMY1-F1
#
_cell.length_a   1.000
_cell.length_b   1.000
_cell.length_c   1.000
_cell.angle_alpha   90.00
_cell.angle_beta   90.00
_cell.angle_gamma   90.00
#
_symmetry.space_group_name_H-M   'P 1'
#
loop_
_entity.id
_entity.type
_entity.pdbx_description
1 polymer ?
#
loop_
_entity_poly.entity_id
_entity_poly.type
_entity_poly.pdbx_seq_one_letter_code
_entity_poly.pdbx_strand_id
1 'polypeptide(L)'
;MSLGYENVIVSGSMSKAYSLSGIRVGWLASPSIDLVRACEAWRAYTMLSVSQVDQAIALYALGEGCLHNLLRRNNDLARQNLGILERFVEQHRWACDWVKPVGGSVAFVRFSRMGRPVDDGEFCEKLLEREGVLVAPGRLCFGNGEDFRGYVRIGYVIETEALERALEGLRAFMKDGFEAVAVNACKQPCWLSEHSTQLPLGYNYNRPEDCKLVASWLELAALVMKQRADNICRGDSVPPVSNKRVDLGLEEQLFGGPPQEISVMKTRKRPQRAASARPAKRSRRR
;
A
#
# COMPACT_ATOMS: atom_id res chain seq x y z
N MET A 1 21.25 -5.41 15.09
CA MET A 1 20.46 -6.49 14.46
C MET A 1 20.62 -7.73 15.30
N SER A 2 19.55 -8.17 15.97
CA SER A 2 19.59 -9.21 17.02
C SER A 2 19.68 -10.65 16.49
N LEU A 3 19.50 -10.85 15.18
CA LEU A 3 19.48 -12.19 14.56
C LEU A 3 20.88 -12.72 14.19
N GLY A 4 21.96 -11.95 14.41
CA GLY A 4 23.34 -12.42 14.24
C GLY A 4 23.79 -12.68 12.80
N TYR A 5 22.96 -12.39 11.79
CA TYR A 5 23.34 -12.58 10.39
C TYR A 5 24.25 -11.45 9.89
N GLU A 6 25.38 -11.83 9.27
CA GLU A 6 26.37 -10.89 8.74
C GLU A 6 25.93 -10.26 7.40
N ASN A 7 25.31 -11.06 6.52
CA ASN A 7 24.91 -10.64 5.18
C ASN A 7 23.40 -10.32 5.12
N VAL A 8 22.97 -9.29 5.85
CA VAL A 8 21.55 -8.89 5.89
C VAL A 8 21.35 -7.46 5.43
N ILE A 9 20.30 -7.29 4.63
CA ILE A 9 19.74 -6.01 4.24
C ILE A 9 18.29 -5.98 4.75
N VAL A 10 18.00 -5.09 5.67
CA VAL A 10 16.63 -4.82 6.15
C VAL A 10 16.11 -3.60 5.42
N SER A 11 15.03 -3.75 4.67
CA SER A 11 14.31 -2.63 4.08
C SER A 11 12.99 -2.38 4.80
N GLY A 12 12.61 -1.11 4.91
CA GLY A 12 11.36 -0.69 5.54
C GLY A 12 10.76 0.51 4.81
N SER A 13 9.46 0.71 5.01
CA SER A 13 8.77 1.87 4.44
C SER A 13 7.61 2.32 5.30
N MET A 14 7.25 3.59 5.15
CA MET A 14 6.07 4.18 5.79
C MET A 14 4.74 3.65 5.21
N SER A 15 4.78 2.90 4.11
CA SER A 15 3.59 2.63 3.29
C SER A 15 2.60 1.63 3.88
N LYS A 16 3.05 0.63 4.64
CA LYS A 16 2.20 -0.51 5.06
C LYS A 16 1.95 -0.46 6.56
N ALA A 17 2.98 -0.76 7.36
CA ALA A 17 2.88 -0.80 8.81
C ALA A 17 2.39 0.53 9.42
N TYR A 18 2.71 1.66 8.77
CA TYR A 18 2.41 3.00 9.25
C TYR A 18 1.27 3.69 8.49
N SER A 19 0.63 3.02 7.51
CA SER A 19 -0.48 3.57 6.71
C SER A 19 -0.18 4.91 6.01
N LEU A 20 1.10 5.23 5.77
CA LEU A 20 1.57 6.49 5.20
C LEU A 20 2.23 6.22 3.83
N SER A 21 1.46 5.67 2.90
CA SER A 21 1.93 5.37 1.55
C SER A 21 2.16 6.62 0.70
N GLY A 22 1.47 7.73 1.00
CA GLY A 22 1.57 8.99 0.26
C GLY A 22 2.94 9.67 0.36
N ILE A 23 3.60 9.62 1.52
CA ILE A 23 4.84 10.37 1.79
C ILE A 23 6.12 9.73 1.20
N ARG A 24 6.00 8.59 0.51
CA ARG A 24 7.11 7.92 -0.21
C ARG A 24 8.43 7.72 0.57
N VAL A 25 8.37 7.66 1.90
CA VAL A 25 9.56 7.46 2.74
C VAL A 25 9.81 5.97 3.01
N GLY A 26 11.07 5.56 2.87
CA GLY A 26 11.57 4.25 3.26
C GLY A 26 13.05 4.29 3.63
N TRP A 27 13.56 3.18 4.11
CA TRP A 27 14.93 3.06 4.58
C TRP A 27 15.51 1.67 4.29
N LEU A 28 16.84 1.60 4.38
CA LEU A 28 17.63 0.40 4.32
C LEU A 28 18.59 0.41 5.51
N ALA A 29 18.73 -0.73 6.20
CA ALA A 29 19.70 -0.93 7.26
C ALA A 29 20.47 -2.23 7.00
N SER A 30 21.80 -2.19 7.10
CA SER A 30 22.66 -3.36 6.95
C SER A 30 23.84 -3.28 7.93
N PRO A 31 24.38 -4.41 8.43
CA PRO A 31 25.64 -4.41 9.19
C PRO A 31 26.84 -4.02 8.32
N SER A 32 26.77 -4.30 7.00
CA SER A 32 27.82 -3.96 6.05
C SER A 32 27.80 -2.47 5.70
N ILE A 33 28.76 -1.72 6.24
CA ILE A 33 28.90 -0.29 5.96
C ILE A 33 29.22 -0.03 4.48
N ASP A 34 29.99 -0.91 3.85
CA ASP A 34 30.37 -0.78 2.44
C ASP A 34 29.14 -0.91 1.54
N LEU A 35 28.21 -1.81 1.89
CA LEU A 35 26.93 -1.93 1.20
C LEU A 35 26.07 -0.68 1.34
N VAL A 36 25.97 -0.12 2.56
CA VAL A 36 25.20 1.11 2.81
C VAL A 36 25.78 2.27 2.00
N ARG A 37 27.10 2.41 1.94
CA ARG A 37 27.79 3.45 1.13
C ARG A 37 27.57 3.26 -0.36
N ALA A 38 27.62 2.01 -0.85
CA ALA A 38 27.30 1.71 -2.23
C ALA A 38 25.86 2.12 -2.58
N CYS A 39 24.89 1.77 -1.74
CA CYS A 39 23.49 2.18 -1.91
C CYS A 39 23.32 3.71 -1.86
N GLU A 40 24.04 4.41 -0.99
CA GLU A 40 24.02 5.87 -0.91
C GLU A 40 24.56 6.52 -2.18
N ALA A 41 25.67 6.01 -2.74
CA ALA A 41 26.21 6.48 -4.01
C ALA A 41 25.21 6.28 -5.16
N TRP A 42 24.56 5.10 -5.20
CA TRP A 42 23.51 4.81 -6.18
C TRP A 42 22.27 5.67 -6.02
N ARG A 43 21.94 6.11 -4.81
CA ARG A 43 20.77 6.96 -4.53
C ARG A 43 20.82 8.28 -5.32
N ALA A 44 22.02 8.80 -5.60
CA ALA A 44 22.19 10.00 -6.41
C ALA A 44 21.66 9.85 -7.85
N TYR A 45 21.63 8.62 -8.38
CA TYR A 45 21.13 8.35 -9.74
C TYR A 45 19.64 8.04 -9.80
N THR A 46 19.01 7.64 -8.69
CA THR A 46 17.62 7.17 -8.69
C THR A 46 16.65 8.19 -8.11
N MET A 47 17.00 8.82 -6.98
CA MET A 47 16.06 9.64 -6.22
C MET A 47 16.66 10.93 -5.63
N LEU A 48 18.00 11.05 -5.57
CA LEU A 48 18.75 12.12 -4.91
C LEU A 48 18.43 12.27 -3.42
N SER A 49 17.24 12.75 -3.08
CA SER A 49 16.76 12.94 -1.72
C SER A 49 15.25 12.77 -1.63
N VAL A 50 14.77 12.51 -0.41
CA VAL A 50 13.34 12.49 -0.10
C VAL A 50 12.88 13.91 0.22
N SER A 51 11.64 14.26 -0.10
CA SER A 51 11.04 15.55 0.27
C SER A 51 11.24 15.86 1.77
N GLN A 52 11.60 17.10 2.09
CA GLN A 52 11.77 17.52 3.49
C GLN A 52 10.45 17.46 4.26
N VAL A 53 9.33 17.74 3.59
CA VAL A 53 7.99 17.64 4.19
C VAL A 53 7.67 16.19 4.52
N ASP A 54 7.92 15.27 3.59
CA ASP A 54 7.69 13.85 3.79
C ASP A 54 8.54 13.28 4.93
N GLN A 55 9.80 13.72 5.02
CA GLN A 55 10.69 13.37 6.12
C GLN A 55 10.19 13.91 7.47
N ALA A 56 9.68 15.14 7.53
CA ALA A 56 9.13 15.70 8.75
C ALA A 56 7.88 14.93 9.24
N ILE A 57 7.00 14.56 8.31
CA ILE A 57 5.82 13.72 8.63
C ILE A 57 6.26 12.34 9.12
N ALA A 58 7.23 11.71 8.45
CA ALA A 58 7.77 10.43 8.87
C ALA A 58 8.40 10.49 10.27
N LEU A 59 9.17 11.55 10.55
CA LEU A 59 9.77 11.77 11.87
C LEU A 59 8.71 11.90 12.96
N TYR A 60 7.64 12.67 12.71
CA TYR A 60 6.54 12.81 13.65
C TYR A 60 5.82 11.46 13.90
N ALA A 61 5.50 10.72 12.84
CA ALA A 61 4.83 9.42 12.93
C ALA A 61 5.67 8.35 13.65
N LEU A 62 7.00 8.41 13.51
CA LEU A 62 7.95 7.51 14.18
C LEU A 62 8.32 7.97 15.61
N GLY A 63 7.89 9.17 16.02
CA GLY A 63 8.10 9.67 17.37
C GLY A 63 7.34 8.88 18.43
N GLU A 64 7.87 8.82 19.65
CA GLU A 64 7.33 8.01 20.76
C GLU A 64 5.85 8.26 21.05
N GLY A 65 5.39 9.50 20.91
CA GLY A 65 4.00 9.88 21.16
C GLY A 65 3.00 9.36 20.12
N CYS A 66 3.45 9.05 18.89
CA CYS A 66 2.57 8.63 17.80
C CYS A 66 2.73 7.14 17.46
N LEU A 67 3.98 6.65 17.45
CA LEU A 67 4.35 5.34 16.91
C LEU A 67 3.50 4.18 17.47
N HIS A 68 3.42 4.07 18.80
CA HIS A 68 2.71 2.97 19.43
C HIS A 68 1.19 3.03 19.21
N ASN A 69 0.62 4.22 19.20
CA ASN A 69 -0.81 4.42 18.94
C ASN A 69 -1.16 4.08 17.48
N LEU A 70 -0.32 4.52 16.55
CA LEU A 70 -0.46 4.22 15.12
C LEU A 70 -0.40 2.71 14.85
N LEU A 71 0.61 2.02 15.40
CA LEU A 71 0.74 0.58 15.25
C LEU A 71 -0.39 -0.19 15.92
N ARG A 72 -0.84 0.24 17.12
CA ARG A 72 -1.99 -0.37 17.81
C ARG A 72 -3.24 -0.30 16.94
N ARG A 73 -3.59 0.90 16.46
CA ARG A 73 -4.74 1.11 15.56
C ARG A 73 -4.70 0.20 14.33
N ASN A 74 -3.55 0.16 13.64
CA ASN A 74 -3.42 -0.64 12.42
C ASN A 74 -3.50 -2.16 12.69
N ASN A 75 -2.90 -2.62 13.80
CA ASN A 75 -2.97 -4.03 14.18
C ASN A 75 -4.38 -4.45 14.61
N ASP A 76 -5.09 -3.59 15.35
CA ASP A 76 -6.45 -3.88 15.80
C ASP A 76 -7.41 -3.95 14.60
N LEU A 77 -7.28 -3.01 13.65
CA LEU A 77 -8.02 -3.07 12.38
C LEU A 77 -7.72 -4.36 11.61
N ALA A 78 -6.45 -4.74 11.49
CA ALA A 78 -6.06 -5.96 10.78
C ALA A 78 -6.63 -7.22 11.45
N ARG A 79 -6.58 -7.32 12.79
CA ARG A 79 -7.14 -8.46 13.54
C ARG A 79 -8.65 -8.55 13.37
N GLN A 80 -9.35 -7.44 13.50
CA GLN A 80 -10.81 -7.39 13.33
C GLN A 80 -11.22 -7.85 11.93
N ASN A 81 -10.60 -7.27 10.90
CA ASN A 81 -10.91 -7.58 9.51
C ASN A 81 -10.50 -9.00 9.12
N LEU A 82 -9.39 -9.52 9.66
CA LEU A 82 -9.00 -10.92 9.47
C LEU A 82 -10.06 -11.88 10.01
N GLY A 83 -10.66 -11.57 11.17
CA GLY A 83 -11.76 -12.37 11.72
C GLY A 83 -13.03 -12.35 10.85
N ILE A 84 -13.33 -11.22 10.19
CA ILE A 84 -14.45 -11.13 9.24
C ILE A 84 -14.18 -11.99 8.00
N LEU A 85 -12.98 -11.86 7.43
CA LEU A 85 -12.58 -12.64 6.26
C LEU A 85 -12.55 -14.14 6.58
N GLU A 86 -12.04 -14.52 7.74
CA GLU A 86 -12.04 -15.92 8.19
C GLU A 86 -13.44 -16.53 8.23
N ARG A 87 -14.43 -15.81 8.76
CA ARG A 87 -15.83 -16.26 8.76
C ARG A 87 -16.36 -16.46 7.34
N PHE A 88 -16.01 -15.57 6.41
CA PHE A 88 -16.37 -15.73 5.01
C PHE A 88 -15.78 -17.01 4.41
N VAL A 89 -14.47 -17.27 4.59
CA VAL A 89 -13.84 -18.47 4.05
C VAL A 89 -14.42 -19.73 4.74
N GLU A 90 -14.76 -19.67 6.02
CA GLU A 90 -15.37 -20.81 6.74
C GLU A 90 -16.74 -21.19 6.16
N GLN A 91 -17.56 -20.20 5.86
CA GLN A 91 -18.88 -20.40 5.23
C GLN A 91 -18.77 -20.98 3.81
N HIS A 92 -17.65 -20.73 3.12
CA HIS A 92 -17.45 -21.11 1.71
C HIS A 92 -16.38 -22.20 1.54
N ARG A 93 -16.09 -23.00 2.57
CA ARG A 93 -15.10 -24.11 2.51
C ARG A 93 -15.34 -25.12 1.38
N TRP A 94 -16.56 -25.19 0.87
CA TRP A 94 -16.92 -26.03 -0.27
C TRP A 94 -16.29 -25.54 -1.59
N ALA A 95 -15.94 -24.26 -1.70
CA ALA A 95 -15.37 -23.64 -2.90
C ALA A 95 -14.05 -22.90 -2.67
N CYS A 96 -13.70 -22.54 -1.43
CA CYS A 96 -12.46 -21.84 -1.17
C CYS A 96 -11.71 -22.32 0.08
N ASP A 97 -10.39 -22.20 0.00
CA ASP A 97 -9.45 -22.58 1.05
C ASP A 97 -8.28 -21.60 1.11
N TRP A 98 -7.61 -21.54 2.24
CA TRP A 98 -6.49 -20.63 2.46
C TRP A 98 -5.59 -21.12 3.59
N VAL A 99 -4.37 -20.58 3.64
CA VAL A 99 -3.55 -20.57 4.84
C VAL A 99 -3.83 -19.26 5.56
N LYS A 100 -4.41 -19.33 6.76
CA LYS A 100 -4.75 -18.14 7.55
C LYS A 100 -3.50 -17.27 7.75
N PRO A 101 -3.51 -16.00 7.31
CA PRO A 101 -2.38 -15.11 7.52
C PRO A 101 -2.12 -14.90 9.02
N VAL A 102 -0.86 -15.06 9.43
CA VAL A 102 -0.41 -14.74 10.79
C VAL A 102 0.01 -13.26 10.95
N GLY A 103 0.14 -12.56 9.82
CA GLY A 103 0.50 -11.15 9.77
C GLY A 103 0.40 -10.60 8.34
N GLY A 104 0.58 -9.29 8.21
CA GLY A 104 0.44 -8.57 6.95
C GLY A 104 -0.98 -8.07 6.69
N SER A 105 -1.21 -7.52 5.50
CA SER A 105 -2.48 -6.89 5.12
C SER A 105 -3.21 -7.56 3.96
N VAL A 106 -2.70 -8.72 3.54
CA VAL A 106 -3.19 -9.47 2.37
C VAL A 106 -3.43 -10.92 2.74
N ALA A 107 -4.47 -11.48 2.16
CA ALA A 107 -4.79 -12.90 2.22
C ALA A 107 -4.69 -13.48 0.81
N PHE A 108 -4.25 -14.73 0.72
CA PHE A 108 -4.15 -15.45 -0.54
C PHE A 108 -5.07 -16.67 -0.48
N VAL A 109 -6.24 -16.54 -1.12
CA VAL A 109 -7.34 -17.51 -1.01
C VAL A 109 -7.42 -18.27 -2.33
N ARG A 110 -7.43 -19.59 -2.25
CA ARG A 110 -7.62 -20.48 -3.39
C ARG A 110 -9.11 -20.74 -3.57
N PHE A 111 -9.59 -20.56 -4.79
CA PHE A 111 -10.93 -20.92 -5.23
C PHE A 111 -10.85 -22.15 -6.13
N SER A 112 -11.72 -23.11 -5.87
CA SER A 112 -11.80 -24.36 -6.62
C SER A 112 -13.23 -24.83 -6.75
N ARG A 113 -13.51 -25.53 -7.83
CA ARG A 113 -14.80 -26.16 -8.09
C ARG A 113 -14.58 -27.61 -8.48
N MET A 114 -15.30 -28.53 -7.85
CA MET A 114 -15.16 -29.98 -8.07
C MET A 114 -13.69 -30.46 -7.95
N GLY A 115 -12.96 -29.91 -6.96
CA GLY A 115 -11.56 -30.25 -6.70
C GLY A 115 -10.54 -29.67 -7.70
N ARG A 116 -10.97 -28.82 -8.63
CA ARG A 116 -10.11 -28.22 -9.65
C ARG A 116 -10.05 -26.69 -9.48
N PRO A 117 -8.89 -26.05 -9.71
CA PRO A 117 -8.78 -24.61 -9.60
C PRO A 117 -9.63 -23.90 -10.66
N VAL A 118 -10.33 -22.84 -10.25
CA VAL A 118 -11.04 -21.97 -11.19
C VAL A 118 -10.05 -21.16 -12.03
N ASP A 119 -10.49 -20.60 -13.16
CA ASP A 119 -9.73 -19.53 -13.82
C ASP A 119 -9.81 -18.27 -12.97
N ASP A 120 -8.71 -17.94 -12.29
CA ASP A 120 -8.63 -16.79 -11.40
C ASP A 120 -8.74 -15.45 -12.15
N GLY A 121 -8.34 -15.39 -13.42
CA GLY A 121 -8.50 -14.20 -14.24
C GLY A 121 -9.96 -13.89 -14.53
N GLU A 122 -10.67 -14.89 -15.08
CA GLU A 122 -12.11 -14.78 -15.37
C GLU A 122 -12.94 -14.59 -14.08
N PHE A 123 -12.55 -15.25 -12.98
CA PHE A 123 -13.18 -15.02 -11.68
C PHE A 123 -13.09 -13.56 -11.25
N CYS A 124 -11.90 -12.95 -11.30
CA CYS A 124 -11.70 -11.56 -10.89
C CYS A 124 -12.45 -10.58 -11.80
N GLU A 125 -12.45 -10.85 -13.11
CA GLU A 125 -13.16 -10.03 -14.10
C GLU A 125 -14.67 -10.06 -13.88
N LYS A 126 -15.27 -11.25 -13.81
CA LYS A 126 -16.72 -11.40 -13.59
C LYS A 126 -17.18 -10.87 -12.24
N LEU A 127 -16.37 -11.04 -11.20
CA LEU A 127 -16.65 -10.49 -9.87
C LEU A 127 -16.67 -8.96 -9.90
N LEU A 128 -15.73 -8.34 -10.63
CA LEU A 128 -15.70 -6.89 -10.80
C LEU A 128 -16.90 -6.40 -11.62
N GLU A 129 -17.22 -7.07 -12.73
CA GLU A 129 -18.32 -6.66 -13.61
C GLU A 129 -19.70 -6.76 -12.95
N ARG A 130 -19.93 -7.81 -12.16
CA ARG A 130 -21.25 -8.07 -11.55
C ARG A 130 -21.44 -7.33 -10.23
N GLU A 131 -20.43 -7.36 -9.37
CA GLU A 131 -20.55 -6.92 -7.98
C GLU A 131 -19.71 -5.67 -7.67
N GLY A 132 -18.90 -5.21 -8.62
CA GLY A 132 -18.01 -4.07 -8.41
C GLY A 132 -16.86 -4.35 -7.44
N VAL A 133 -16.55 -5.63 -7.16
CA VAL A 133 -15.52 -6.02 -6.20
C VAL A 133 -14.20 -6.29 -6.92
N LEU A 134 -13.20 -5.47 -6.64
CA LEU A 134 -11.86 -5.60 -7.23
C LEU A 134 -10.94 -6.45 -6.34
N VAL A 135 -10.44 -7.54 -6.89
CA VAL A 135 -9.43 -8.42 -6.28
C VAL A 135 -8.36 -8.78 -7.33
N ALA A 136 -7.20 -9.27 -6.89
CA ALA A 136 -6.09 -9.54 -7.79
C ALA A 136 -5.94 -11.03 -8.11
N PRO A 137 -5.91 -11.42 -9.41
CA PRO A 137 -5.70 -12.81 -9.82
C PRO A 137 -4.29 -13.29 -9.44
N GLY A 138 -4.22 -14.46 -8.80
CA GLY A 138 -2.99 -15.05 -8.30
C GLY A 138 -2.02 -15.44 -9.40
N ARG A 139 -2.53 -16.10 -10.44
CA ARG A 139 -1.76 -16.65 -11.54
C ARG A 139 -1.11 -15.55 -12.37
N LEU A 140 -1.87 -14.52 -12.72
CA LEU A 140 -1.39 -13.42 -13.56
C LEU A 140 -0.45 -12.49 -12.79
N CYS A 141 -0.72 -12.19 -11.51
CA CYS A 141 0.07 -11.23 -10.76
C CYS A 141 1.28 -11.83 -10.03
N PHE A 142 1.24 -13.11 -9.64
CA PHE A 142 2.28 -13.73 -8.80
C PHE A 142 2.81 -15.06 -9.34
N GLY A 143 2.15 -15.65 -10.35
CA GLY A 143 2.47 -16.98 -10.85
C GLY A 143 3.00 -17.04 -12.28
N ASN A 144 3.40 -15.91 -12.87
CA ASN A 144 3.88 -15.82 -14.26
C ASN A 144 2.92 -16.47 -15.30
N GLY A 145 1.61 -16.47 -15.01
CA GLY A 145 0.61 -17.08 -15.88
C GLY A 145 0.43 -18.59 -15.69
N GLU A 146 1.27 -19.25 -14.89
CA GLU A 146 1.30 -20.71 -14.73
C GLU A 146 1.05 -21.20 -13.31
N ASP A 147 1.76 -20.63 -12.32
CA ASP A 147 1.63 -20.98 -10.90
C ASP A 147 0.40 -20.33 -10.26
N PHE A 148 0.04 -20.78 -9.06
CA PHE A 148 -1.06 -20.20 -8.25
C PHE A 148 -2.41 -20.12 -8.97
N ARG A 149 -2.73 -21.11 -9.81
CA ARG A 149 -4.04 -21.21 -10.49
C ARG A 149 -5.18 -21.27 -9.47
N GLY A 150 -6.21 -20.46 -9.70
CA GLY A 150 -7.36 -20.37 -8.81
C GLY A 150 -7.10 -19.58 -7.53
N TYR A 151 -5.89 -19.07 -7.29
CA TYR A 151 -5.65 -18.19 -6.14
C TYR A 151 -6.06 -16.75 -6.47
N VAL A 152 -6.55 -16.05 -5.45
CA VAL A 152 -6.95 -14.65 -5.50
C VAL A 152 -6.36 -13.94 -4.28
N ARG A 153 -5.72 -12.80 -4.52
CA ARG A 153 -5.18 -11.96 -3.45
C ARG A 153 -6.20 -10.92 -3.00
N ILE A 154 -6.59 -10.99 -1.74
CA ILE A 154 -7.56 -10.10 -1.09
C ILE A 154 -6.83 -9.19 -0.11
N GLY A 155 -6.87 -7.88 -0.34
CA GLY A 155 -6.40 -6.88 0.62
C GLY A 155 -7.50 -6.58 1.64
N TYR A 156 -7.34 -7.04 2.88
CA TYR A 156 -8.41 -6.99 3.88
C TYR A 156 -8.23 -5.87 4.91
N VAL A 157 -7.10 -5.18 4.94
CA VAL A 157 -6.85 -4.09 5.89
C VAL A 157 -7.27 -2.76 5.27
N ILE A 158 -8.58 -2.62 5.07
CA ILE A 158 -9.29 -1.40 4.66
C ILE A 158 -10.31 -1.01 5.74
N GLU A 159 -11.07 0.06 5.53
CA GLU A 159 -12.22 0.37 6.39
C GLU A 159 -13.13 -0.86 6.52
N THR A 160 -13.48 -1.23 7.75
CA THR A 160 -14.23 -2.47 8.03
C THR A 160 -15.55 -2.53 7.25
N GLU A 161 -16.28 -1.43 7.18
CA GLU A 161 -17.53 -1.35 6.42
C GLU A 161 -17.34 -1.58 4.91
N ALA A 162 -16.23 -1.10 4.35
CA ALA A 162 -15.90 -1.34 2.95
C ALA A 162 -15.55 -2.82 2.70
N LEU A 163 -14.85 -3.46 3.64
CA LEU A 163 -14.58 -4.90 3.57
C LEU A 163 -15.87 -5.71 3.66
N GLU A 164 -16.77 -5.37 4.58
CA GLU A 164 -18.05 -6.07 4.73
C GLU A 164 -18.91 -5.98 3.47
N ARG A 165 -18.99 -4.80 2.85
CA ARG A 165 -19.67 -4.62 1.55
C ARG A 165 -19.01 -5.43 0.43
N ALA A 166 -17.68 -5.41 0.35
CA ALA A 166 -16.96 -6.20 -0.65
C ALA A 166 -17.18 -7.71 -0.46
N LEU A 167 -17.22 -8.19 0.79
CA LEU A 167 -17.52 -9.59 1.10
C LEU A 167 -18.98 -9.94 0.86
N GLU A 168 -19.90 -8.99 0.97
CA GLU A 168 -21.31 -9.19 0.59
C GLU A 168 -21.45 -9.39 -0.92
N GLY A 169 -20.82 -8.53 -1.73
CA GLY A 169 -20.75 -8.72 -3.18
C GLY A 169 -20.11 -10.06 -3.53
N LEU A 170 -19.01 -10.43 -2.85
CA LEU A 170 -18.39 -11.73 -3.04
C LEU A 170 -19.34 -12.88 -2.67
N ARG A 171 -20.13 -12.79 -1.58
CA ARG A 171 -21.16 -13.78 -1.22
C ARG A 171 -22.23 -13.90 -2.30
N ALA A 172 -22.73 -12.78 -2.83
CA ALA A 172 -23.70 -12.77 -3.93
C ALA A 172 -23.12 -13.45 -5.19
N PHE A 173 -21.87 -13.13 -5.54
CA PHE A 173 -21.17 -13.78 -6.65
C PHE A 173 -21.00 -15.28 -6.42
N MET A 174 -20.66 -15.71 -5.21
CA MET A 174 -20.52 -17.13 -4.87
C MET A 174 -21.82 -17.92 -5.06
N LYS A 175 -22.97 -17.27 -4.90
CA LYS A 175 -24.29 -17.88 -5.05
C LYS A 175 -24.74 -17.99 -6.52
N ASP A 176 -24.61 -16.89 -7.28
CA ASP A 176 -25.26 -16.77 -8.60
C ASP A 176 -24.26 -16.70 -9.77
N GLY A 177 -23.01 -16.32 -9.52
CA GLY A 177 -21.98 -16.07 -10.54
C GLY A 177 -20.88 -17.11 -10.62
N PHE A 178 -20.58 -17.78 -9.51
CA PHE A 178 -19.46 -18.72 -9.40
C PHE A 178 -19.58 -19.88 -10.39
N GLU A 179 -20.82 -20.33 -10.67
CA GLU A 179 -21.01 -21.44 -11.59
C GLU A 179 -20.73 -21.11 -13.06
N ALA A 180 -20.68 -19.83 -13.41
CA ALA A 180 -20.34 -19.38 -14.75
C ALA A 180 -18.82 -19.25 -14.97
N VAL A 181 -17.97 -19.45 -13.94
CA VAL A 181 -16.51 -19.33 -14.06
C VAL A 181 -15.92 -20.61 -14.64
N ALA A 182 -15.02 -20.52 -15.61
CA ALA A 182 -14.36 -21.70 -16.16
C ALA A 182 -13.46 -22.36 -15.11
N VAL A 183 -13.32 -23.68 -15.24
CA VAL A 183 -12.37 -24.45 -14.43
C VAL A 183 -11.14 -24.69 -15.28
N ASN A 184 -9.96 -24.38 -14.74
CA ASN A 184 -8.73 -24.70 -15.42
C ASN A 184 -8.65 -26.22 -15.65
N ALA A 185 -8.51 -26.63 -16.91
CA ALA A 185 -8.27 -28.03 -17.22
C ALA A 185 -6.99 -28.47 -16.51
N CYS A 186 -7.12 -29.44 -15.61
CA CYS A 186 -5.97 -30.09 -15.02
C CYS A 186 -5.28 -30.85 -16.15
N LYS A 187 -4.27 -30.25 -16.80
CA LYS A 187 -3.18 -31.08 -17.31
C LYS A 187 -2.64 -31.74 -16.05
N GLN A 188 -2.82 -33.05 -15.93
CA GLN A 188 -2.17 -33.81 -14.87
C GLN A 188 -0.72 -33.32 -14.79
N PRO A 189 -0.26 -32.85 -13.63
CA PRO A 189 1.13 -32.53 -13.52
C PRO A 189 1.85 -33.90 -13.59
N CYS A 190 2.72 -34.09 -14.57
CA CYS A 190 3.33 -35.37 -14.95
C CYS A 190 4.29 -35.96 -13.88
N TRP A 191 4.19 -35.55 -12.62
CA TRP A 191 5.08 -35.97 -11.53
C TRP A 191 4.87 -37.41 -11.03
N LEU A 192 4.06 -38.23 -11.71
CA LEU A 192 3.90 -39.66 -11.44
C LEU A 192 4.72 -40.58 -12.37
N SER A 193 5.76 -40.04 -13.02
CA SER A 193 6.90 -40.87 -13.43
C SER A 193 8.05 -40.60 -12.46
N GLU A 194 8.41 -41.62 -11.68
CA GLU A 194 9.64 -41.70 -10.90
C GLU A 194 10.81 -41.14 -11.72
N HIS A 195 11.45 -40.05 -11.26
CA HIS A 195 12.91 -39.80 -11.31
C HIS A 195 13.22 -38.34 -10.90
N SER A 196 14.01 -38.23 -9.84
CA SER A 196 14.75 -37.04 -9.37
C SER A 196 13.96 -35.89 -8.73
N THR A 197 14.02 -35.85 -7.40
CA THR A 197 13.85 -34.64 -6.61
C THR A 197 15.10 -33.75 -6.81
N GLN A 198 15.08 -32.91 -7.84
CA GLN A 198 15.94 -31.73 -7.89
C GLN A 198 15.04 -30.51 -8.09
N LEU A 199 14.89 -29.72 -7.02
CA LEU A 199 14.43 -28.34 -7.13
C LEU A 199 15.31 -27.63 -8.16
N PRO A 200 14.76 -26.82 -9.09
CA PRO A 200 15.58 -26.04 -9.99
C PRO A 200 16.40 -25.02 -9.19
N LEU A 201 17.65 -25.40 -8.92
CA LEU A 201 18.73 -24.52 -8.52
C LEU A 201 19.00 -23.58 -9.70
N GLY A 202 18.53 -22.33 -9.62
CA GLY A 202 18.88 -21.34 -10.63
C GLY A 202 18.04 -20.08 -10.72
N TYR A 203 17.51 -19.54 -9.62
CA TYR A 203 16.95 -18.17 -9.66
C TYR A 203 18.07 -17.16 -9.42
N ASN A 204 18.46 -16.44 -10.47
CA ASN A 204 19.45 -15.37 -10.40
C ASN A 204 18.73 -14.00 -10.41
N TYR A 205 18.51 -13.45 -9.21
CA TYR A 205 17.87 -12.14 -8.99
C TYR A 205 18.61 -10.93 -9.61
N ASN A 206 19.70 -11.14 -10.35
CA ASN A 206 20.45 -10.10 -11.04
C ASN A 206 20.07 -9.92 -12.52
N ARG A 207 19.05 -10.61 -13.05
CA ARG A 207 18.60 -10.43 -14.45
C ARG A 207 17.43 -9.44 -14.54
N PRO A 208 17.53 -8.38 -15.39
CA PRO A 208 16.47 -7.40 -15.59
C PRO A 208 15.14 -7.99 -16.10
N GLU A 209 15.20 -9.16 -16.73
CA GLU A 209 14.05 -9.82 -17.36
C GLU A 209 13.07 -10.41 -16.34
N ASP A 210 13.55 -10.75 -15.13
CA ASP A 210 12.75 -11.31 -14.03
C ASP A 210 12.07 -10.23 -13.17
N CYS A 211 12.49 -8.96 -13.32
CA CYS A 211 11.89 -7.80 -12.64
C CYS A 211 10.58 -7.30 -13.30
N LYS A 212 10.14 -7.92 -14.40
CA LYS A 212 8.91 -7.54 -15.13
C LYS A 212 7.62 -7.70 -14.31
N LEU A 213 7.64 -8.51 -13.25
CA LEU A 213 6.50 -8.76 -12.36
C LEU A 213 6.02 -7.51 -11.58
N VAL A 214 6.94 -6.62 -11.19
CA VAL A 214 6.56 -5.35 -10.53
C VAL A 214 6.01 -4.35 -11.56
N ALA A 215 6.50 -4.41 -12.79
CA ALA A 215 6.04 -3.57 -13.89
C ALA A 215 4.61 -3.91 -14.31
N SER A 216 4.25 -5.20 -14.41
CA SER A 216 2.86 -5.58 -14.74
C SER A 216 1.84 -5.16 -13.67
N TRP A 217 2.22 -5.15 -12.38
CA TRP A 217 1.35 -4.64 -11.32
C TRP A 217 1.19 -3.10 -11.39
N LEU A 218 2.27 -2.38 -11.71
CA LEU A 218 2.22 -0.94 -11.94
C LEU A 218 1.46 -0.58 -13.21
N GLU A 219 1.53 -1.39 -14.27
CA GLU A 219 0.77 -1.19 -15.51
C GLU A 219 -0.73 -1.42 -15.30
N LEU A 220 -1.12 -2.47 -14.58
CA LEU A 220 -2.53 -2.76 -14.27
C LEU A 220 -3.10 -1.71 -13.29
N ALA A 221 -2.31 -1.30 -12.28
CA ALA A 221 -2.68 -0.20 -11.40
C ALA A 221 -2.74 1.15 -12.14
N ALA A 222 -1.81 1.41 -13.07
CA ALA A 222 -1.82 2.61 -13.90
C ALA A 222 -3.01 2.61 -14.88
N LEU A 223 -3.39 1.46 -15.43
CA LEU A 223 -4.57 1.32 -16.30
C LEU A 223 -5.86 1.62 -15.52
N VAL A 224 -6.04 1.02 -14.35
CA VAL A 224 -7.20 1.26 -13.46
C VAL A 224 -7.25 2.72 -12.98
N MET A 225 -6.09 3.30 -12.64
CA MET A 225 -6.02 4.71 -12.24
C MET A 225 -6.22 5.68 -13.41
N LYS A 226 -5.79 5.32 -14.63
CA LYS A 226 -5.99 6.10 -15.85
C LYS A 226 -7.46 6.08 -16.28
N GLN A 227 -8.14 4.94 -16.20
CA GLN A 227 -9.59 4.85 -16.39
C GLN A 227 -10.35 5.80 -15.44
N ARG A 228 -9.86 5.91 -14.20
CA ARG A 228 -10.45 6.77 -13.16
C ARG A 228 -10.12 8.26 -13.37
N ALA A 229 -8.90 8.57 -13.82
CA ALA A 229 -8.49 9.94 -14.15
C ALA A 229 -9.19 10.45 -15.43
N ASP A 230 -9.35 9.61 -16.45
CA ASP A 230 -10.04 9.95 -17.69
C ASP A 230 -11.54 10.21 -17.45
N ASN A 231 -12.17 9.47 -16.52
CA ASN A 231 -13.56 9.73 -16.10
C ASN A 231 -13.70 11.04 -15.29
N ILE A 232 -12.66 11.45 -14.53
CA ILE A 232 -12.65 12.72 -13.80
C ILE A 232 -12.37 13.90 -14.75
N CYS A 233 -11.49 13.71 -15.74
CA CYS A 233 -11.13 14.75 -16.72
C CYS A 233 -12.20 15.00 -17.80
N ARG A 234 -13.13 14.05 -18.03
CA ARG A 234 -14.19 14.18 -19.04
C ARG A 234 -15.48 14.83 -18.55
N GLY A 235 -15.62 15.09 -17.25
CA GLY A 235 -16.77 15.82 -16.71
C GLY A 235 -18.12 15.10 -16.83
N ASP A 236 -18.13 13.79 -17.14
CA ASP A 236 -19.34 13.00 -17.11
C ASP A 236 -19.75 12.77 -15.65
N SER A 237 -20.84 13.43 -15.28
CA SER A 237 -21.33 13.55 -13.91
C SER A 237 -21.84 12.22 -13.37
N VAL A 238 -21.20 11.72 -12.31
CA VAL A 238 -21.87 10.85 -11.34
C VAL A 238 -22.93 11.72 -10.64
N PRO A 239 -24.20 11.26 -10.49
CA PRO A 239 -25.27 12.10 -9.96
C PRO A 239 -24.92 12.59 -8.53
N PRO A 240 -25.29 13.83 -8.18
CA PRO A 240 -24.84 14.44 -6.94
C PRO A 240 -25.49 13.75 -5.74
N VAL A 241 -24.65 13.19 -4.86
CA VAL A 241 -25.05 12.96 -3.48
C VAL A 241 -25.22 14.34 -2.84
N SER A 242 -26.41 14.57 -2.28
CA SER A 242 -26.93 15.85 -1.79
C SER A 242 -25.90 16.77 -1.13
N ASN A 243 -25.99 18.07 -1.44
CA ASN A 243 -25.33 19.18 -0.74
C ASN A 243 -25.54 19.11 0.78
N LYS A 244 -24.67 18.37 1.46
CA LYS A 244 -24.33 18.58 2.86
C LYS A 244 -22.83 18.80 2.89
N ARG A 245 -22.42 19.91 3.51
CA ARG A 245 -21.03 20.17 3.90
C ARG A 245 -20.45 18.87 4.46
N VAL A 246 -19.49 18.28 3.75
CA VAL A 246 -18.72 17.16 4.28
C VAL A 246 -17.76 17.77 5.29
N ASP A 247 -18.22 17.87 6.52
CA ASP A 247 -17.35 18.00 7.68
C ASP A 247 -16.70 16.64 7.88
N LEU A 248 -15.40 16.55 7.60
CA LEU A 248 -14.67 15.28 7.60
C LEU A 248 -14.42 14.75 9.00
N GLY A 249 -14.81 15.43 10.08
CA GLY A 249 -14.74 14.92 11.47
C GLY A 249 -13.35 14.46 11.94
N LEU A 250 -12.32 14.69 11.13
CA LEU A 250 -10.97 14.14 11.28
C LEU A 250 -10.05 15.09 12.05
N GLU A 251 -10.48 16.32 12.31
CA GLU A 251 -9.69 17.29 13.06
C GLU A 251 -9.70 16.98 14.57
N GLU A 252 -10.83 16.55 15.14
CA GLU A 252 -10.94 16.26 16.57
C GLU A 252 -10.36 14.90 16.98
N GLN A 253 -10.35 13.91 16.07
CA GLN A 253 -9.88 12.54 16.37
C GLN A 253 -8.36 12.35 16.24
N LEU A 254 -7.66 13.25 15.54
CA LEU A 254 -6.21 13.14 15.29
C LEU A 254 -5.37 14.17 16.07
N PHE A 255 -5.92 15.33 16.44
CA PHE A 255 -5.10 16.45 16.92
C PHE A 255 -5.34 16.86 18.38
N GLY A 256 -6.34 16.27 19.07
CA GLY A 256 -6.75 16.77 20.39
C GLY A 256 -7.36 18.18 20.28
N GLY A 257 -8.02 18.63 21.34
CA GLY A 257 -8.76 19.91 21.34
C GLY A 257 -7.91 21.11 20.91
N PRO A 258 -8.57 22.21 20.49
CA PRO A 258 -7.90 23.34 19.85
C PRO A 258 -6.78 23.92 20.73
N PRO A 259 -5.64 24.31 20.15
CA PRO A 259 -4.54 24.91 20.91
C PRO A 259 -5.03 26.20 21.59
N GLN A 260 -4.68 26.36 22.87
CA GLN A 260 -4.91 27.61 23.59
C GLN A 260 -4.30 28.78 22.81
N GLU A 261 -5.08 29.85 22.63
CA GLU A 261 -4.66 31.07 21.93
C GLU A 261 -3.33 31.59 22.50
N ILE A 262 -2.28 31.51 21.68
CA ILE A 262 -1.05 32.26 21.93
C ILE A 262 -1.37 33.73 21.66
N SER A 263 -1.56 34.48 22.74
CA SER A 263 -1.61 35.95 22.76
C SER A 263 -0.46 36.55 21.94
N VAL A 264 -0.78 37.05 20.76
CA VAL A 264 0.15 37.81 19.92
C VAL A 264 0.40 39.15 20.60
N MET A 265 1.56 39.30 21.24
CA MET A 265 2.06 40.58 21.73
C MET A 265 2.11 41.58 20.56
N LYS A 266 1.24 42.61 20.63
CA LYS A 266 1.21 43.75 19.71
C LYS A 266 2.61 44.36 19.58
N THR A 267 3.17 44.31 18.37
CA THR A 267 4.36 45.07 17.99
C THR A 267 4.09 46.56 18.18
N ARG A 268 4.75 47.15 19.19
CA ARG A 268 4.79 48.61 19.39
C ARG A 268 5.52 49.26 18.20
N LYS A 269 4.81 50.11 17.44
CA LYS A 269 5.38 50.99 16.41
C LYS A 269 6.55 51.80 17.00
N ARG A 270 7.74 51.71 16.39
CA ARG A 270 8.84 52.66 16.62
C ARG A 270 8.49 54.01 15.98
N PRO A 271 8.67 55.15 16.67
CA PRO A 271 8.48 56.46 16.05
C PRO A 271 9.66 56.82 15.14
N GLN A 272 9.35 57.35 13.96
CA GLN A 272 10.31 57.95 13.04
C GLN A 272 10.97 59.17 13.71
N ARG A 273 12.30 59.18 13.78
CA ARG A 273 13.08 60.38 14.15
C ARG A 273 13.40 61.17 12.88
N ALA A 274 12.97 62.43 12.88
CA ALA A 274 13.27 63.44 11.88
C ALA A 274 14.78 63.70 11.78
N ALA A 275 15.28 63.86 10.55
CA ALA A 275 16.64 64.28 10.28
C ALA A 275 16.78 65.80 10.53
N SER A 276 17.62 66.18 11.50
CA SER A 276 18.07 67.55 11.70
C SER A 276 19.57 67.67 11.41
N ALA A 277 19.92 68.60 10.53
CA ALA A 277 21.25 68.90 10.00
C ALA A 277 22.27 69.42 11.04
N ARG A 278 23.59 69.23 10.74
CA ARG A 278 24.75 70.13 11.00
C ARG A 278 26.11 69.39 10.81
N PRO A 279 27.28 70.06 10.67
CA PRO A 279 27.76 70.76 9.48
C PRO A 279 29.18 70.31 9.04
N ALA A 280 29.67 70.89 7.94
CA ALA A 280 30.95 70.62 7.28
C ALA A 280 32.21 70.71 8.16
N LYS A 281 33.17 69.79 7.94
CA LYS A 281 34.58 69.97 8.29
C LYS A 281 35.52 69.53 7.15
N ARG A 282 36.14 70.57 6.57
CA ARG A 282 37.38 70.68 5.79
C ARG A 282 38.33 69.47 5.84
N SER A 283 38.71 69.00 4.65
CA SER A 283 39.95 68.25 4.42
C SER A 283 41.16 69.21 4.43
N ARG A 284 42.23 68.81 5.11
CA ARG A 284 43.57 69.39 4.95
C ARG A 284 44.49 68.27 4.48
N ARG A 285 45.14 68.54 3.35
CA ARG A 285 46.26 67.79 2.74
C ARG A 285 47.39 67.57 3.74
N ARG A 286 48.03 66.40 3.67
CA ARG A 286 49.45 66.25 3.35
C ARG A 286 49.65 64.91 2.65
#